data_AF-A0AAD9UQN3-F1
#
_entry.id   AF-A0AAD9UQN3-F1
#
_cell.length_a   1.000
_cell.length_b   1.000
_cell.length_c   1.000
_cell.angle_alpha   90.00
_cell.angle_beta   90.00
_cell.angle_gamma   90.00
#
_symmetry.space_group_name_H-M   'P 1'
#
loop_
_entity.id
_entity.type
_entity.pdbx_description
1 polymer ?
#
loop_
_entity_poly.entity_id
_entity_poly.type
_entity_poly.pdbx_seq_one_letter_code
_entity_poly.pdbx_strand_id
1 'polypeptide(L)'
;MANMESTPMRGRFSLADECRLTAAINAYIRDNFTCDRKSAIKALTKKRGREPSILTSISHTLLPGRDPKSIYNFVRRRLGTCNDRSWSSKQLFELLRAYFKAEKDVAADQSVAIHNRWSNLAGVLNKSPEQIHDKWKRVKPFLEDYRTIIENDSLTNNEKIELLERNSKVQRHISKDLQGEIYNVVTSMIEDGTIKEPILQNIPWPKVQEHFKKYSLRQIRNYFNQTLIPRLLKHAFPGFGPDFTARVAIATLDQILHQSTPPEQSTPVGPLKEPPDSIECNHKRPGYFSELARLRFHAHLPQLPSSYVRKCTRQSLWKCDKEYGSVSTLKVALERAYKLLQIEKFKAWDLELLNSISTRALPQFIA
;
A
#
# COMPACT_ATOMS: atom_id res chain seq x y z
N MET A 1 -25.69 17.79 -29.48
CA MET A 1 -24.30 17.36 -29.19
C MET A 1 -24.19 17.12 -27.69
N ALA A 2 -24.22 15.87 -27.26
CA ALA A 2 -24.12 15.51 -25.85
C ALA A 2 -22.65 15.60 -25.42
N ASN A 3 -22.34 16.50 -24.48
CA ASN A 3 -21.07 16.51 -23.77
C ASN A 3 -20.95 15.18 -23.02
N MET A 4 -20.15 14.25 -23.54
CA MET A 4 -19.63 13.15 -22.73
C MET A 4 -18.73 13.78 -21.66
N GLU A 5 -19.30 14.07 -20.50
CA GLU A 5 -18.52 14.31 -19.28
C GLU A 5 -17.74 13.03 -18.99
N SER A 6 -16.53 12.94 -19.53
CA SER A 6 -15.59 11.88 -19.20
C SER A 6 -15.38 11.91 -17.69
N THR A 7 -15.83 10.86 -17.01
CA THR A 7 -15.70 10.74 -15.57
C THR A 7 -14.23 10.92 -15.21
N PRO A 8 -13.86 11.86 -14.32
CA PRO A 8 -12.46 12.16 -14.08
C PRO A 8 -11.74 10.88 -13.62
N MET A 9 -10.59 10.58 -14.22
CA MET A 9 -9.81 9.39 -13.88
C MET A 9 -9.44 9.43 -12.39
N ARG A 10 -10.00 8.53 -11.59
CA ARG A 10 -9.74 8.39 -10.14
C ARG A 10 -8.69 7.30 -9.85
N GLY A 11 -8.04 7.35 -8.68
CA GLY A 11 -7.13 6.29 -8.20
C GLY A 11 -5.64 6.59 -8.40
N ARG A 12 -4.79 5.56 -8.48
CA ARG A 12 -3.32 5.74 -8.70
C ARG A 12 -3.03 6.28 -10.10
N PHE A 13 -1.99 7.11 -10.22
CA PHE A 13 -1.43 7.50 -11.52
C PHE A 13 -0.81 6.26 -12.20
N SER A 14 -0.94 6.15 -13.53
CA SER A 14 -0.19 5.16 -14.30
C SER A 14 1.29 5.56 -14.36
N LEU A 15 2.20 4.61 -14.63
CA LEU A 15 3.62 4.95 -14.79
C LEU A 15 3.84 5.95 -15.93
N ALA A 16 3.09 5.81 -17.02
CA ALA A 16 3.14 6.75 -18.14
C ALA A 16 2.70 8.16 -17.72
N ASP A 17 1.62 8.30 -16.96
CA ASP A 17 1.17 9.61 -16.45
C ASP A 17 2.19 10.22 -15.49
N GLU A 18 2.74 9.41 -14.58
CA GLU A 18 3.76 9.86 -13.63
C GLU A 18 5.01 10.37 -14.37
N CYS A 19 5.48 9.65 -15.38
CA CYS A 19 6.64 10.04 -16.19
C CYS A 19 6.37 11.32 -16.98
N ARG A 20 5.25 11.40 -17.71
CA ARG A 20 4.87 12.59 -18.51
C ARG A 20 4.76 13.85 -17.64
N LEU A 21 4.04 13.75 -16.53
CA LEU A 21 3.84 14.87 -15.62
C LEU A 21 5.15 15.30 -14.95
N THR A 22 5.99 14.35 -14.53
CA THR A 22 7.28 14.65 -13.91
C THR A 22 8.25 15.31 -14.89
N ALA A 23 8.31 14.81 -16.14
CA ALA A 23 9.16 15.37 -17.18
C ALA A 23 8.76 16.82 -17.52
N ALA A 24 7.46 17.07 -17.72
CA ALA A 24 6.97 18.41 -18.04
C ALA A 24 7.20 19.42 -16.90
N ILE A 25 6.99 19.01 -15.64
CA ILE A 25 7.27 19.86 -14.49
C ILE A 25 8.77 20.17 -14.39
N ASN A 26 9.63 19.17 -14.57
CA ASN A 26 11.07 19.39 -14.49
C ASN A 26 11.57 20.28 -15.65
N ALA A 27 11.04 20.12 -16.86
CA ALA A 27 11.34 21.00 -17.99
C ALA A 27 10.93 22.44 -17.67
N TYR A 28 9.69 22.64 -17.21
CA TYR A 28 9.20 23.96 -16.82
C TYR A 28 10.07 24.61 -15.72
N ILE A 29 10.46 23.84 -14.69
CA ILE A 29 11.33 24.34 -13.62
C ILE A 29 12.67 24.78 -14.17
N ARG A 30 13.31 23.95 -15.00
CA ARG A 30 14.61 24.26 -15.61
C ARG A 30 14.56 25.54 -16.43
N ASP A 31 13.47 25.73 -17.17
CA ASP A 31 13.36 26.83 -18.14
C ASP A 31 12.88 28.15 -17.48
N ASN A 32 12.28 28.10 -16.27
CA ASN A 32 11.61 29.26 -15.65
C ASN A 32 12.06 29.59 -14.21
N PHE A 33 12.89 28.77 -13.58
CA PHE A 33 13.34 28.99 -12.20
C PHE A 33 14.85 28.79 -12.07
N THR A 34 15.50 29.70 -11.36
CA THR A 34 16.93 29.62 -10.98
C THR A 34 17.15 29.11 -9.55
N CYS A 35 16.07 28.86 -8.80
CA CYS A 35 16.12 28.42 -7.42
C CYS A 35 16.16 26.89 -7.29
N ASP A 36 16.36 26.42 -6.06
CA ASP A 36 16.32 24.98 -5.78
C ASP A 36 14.95 24.38 -6.16
N ARG A 37 14.99 23.10 -6.57
CA ARG A 37 13.81 22.39 -7.07
C ARG A 37 12.63 22.39 -6.08
N LYS A 38 12.89 22.36 -4.77
CA LYS A 38 11.83 22.32 -3.74
C LYS A 38 11.12 23.67 -3.67
N SER A 39 11.88 24.76 -3.75
CA SER A 39 11.33 26.13 -3.82
C SER A 39 10.56 26.36 -5.11
N ALA A 40 11.06 25.90 -6.26
CA ALA A 40 10.36 25.97 -7.53
C ALA A 40 9.00 25.23 -7.49
N ILE A 41 8.95 24.03 -6.92
CA ILE A 41 7.69 23.26 -6.77
C ILE A 41 6.70 23.96 -5.82
N LYS A 42 7.17 24.60 -4.75
CA LYS A 42 6.31 25.42 -3.88
C LYS A 42 5.73 26.61 -4.65
N ALA A 43 6.51 27.25 -5.50
CA ALA A 43 6.04 28.36 -6.33
C ALA A 43 4.99 27.89 -7.36
N LEU A 44 5.22 26.75 -8.01
CA LEU A 44 4.28 26.15 -8.96
C LEU A 44 2.93 25.76 -8.34
N THR A 45 2.94 25.34 -7.08
CA THR A 45 1.74 24.91 -6.34
C THR A 45 0.99 26.05 -5.63
N LYS A 46 1.58 27.26 -5.57
CA LYS A 46 0.96 28.43 -4.94
C LYS A 46 -0.04 29.05 -5.89
N LYS A 47 -1.29 29.20 -5.44
CA LYS A 47 -2.32 29.95 -6.17
C LYS A 47 -2.03 31.45 -6.06
N ARG A 48 -2.14 32.20 -7.17
CA ARG A 48 -2.04 33.66 -7.19
C ARG A 48 -3.42 34.24 -7.51
N GLY A 49 -4.10 34.77 -6.49
CA GLY A 49 -5.42 35.40 -6.67
C GLY A 49 -6.49 34.44 -7.19
N ARG A 50 -7.24 34.87 -8.21
CA ARG A 50 -8.33 34.09 -8.83
C ARG A 50 -7.85 33.06 -9.85
N GLU A 51 -6.63 33.23 -10.38
CA GLU A 51 -6.08 32.37 -11.41
C GLU A 51 -5.73 30.96 -10.90
N PRO A 52 -5.82 29.93 -11.76
CA PRO A 52 -5.31 28.61 -11.44
C PRO A 52 -3.80 28.66 -11.20
N SER A 53 -3.28 27.77 -10.35
CA SER A 53 -1.83 27.66 -10.17
C SER A 53 -1.16 27.26 -11.48
N ILE A 54 0.11 27.63 -11.68
CA ILE A 54 0.90 27.23 -12.87
C ILE A 54 0.89 25.71 -13.01
N LEU A 55 0.97 24.98 -11.89
CA LEU A 55 0.83 23.53 -11.88
C LEU A 55 -0.50 23.08 -12.50
N THR A 56 -1.61 23.70 -12.12
CA THR A 56 -2.94 23.37 -12.65
C THR A 56 -2.99 23.55 -14.17
N SER A 57 -2.40 24.63 -14.69
CA SER A 57 -2.35 24.90 -16.13
C SER A 57 -1.53 23.86 -16.90
N ILE A 58 -0.30 23.55 -16.44
CA ILE A 58 0.53 22.50 -17.04
C ILE A 58 -0.21 21.15 -17.03
N SER A 59 -0.89 20.87 -15.92
CA SER A 59 -1.53 19.57 -15.71
C SER A 59 -2.79 19.38 -16.54
N HIS A 60 -3.57 20.44 -16.76
CA HIS A 60 -4.77 20.40 -17.59
C HIS A 60 -4.42 20.11 -19.06
N THR A 61 -3.30 20.63 -19.55
CA THR A 61 -2.82 20.34 -20.91
C THR A 61 -2.35 18.89 -21.06
N LEU A 62 -1.69 18.33 -20.05
CA LEU A 62 -1.08 16.99 -20.13
C LEU A 62 -2.07 15.86 -19.84
N LEU A 63 -2.92 16.06 -18.83
CA LEU A 63 -3.84 15.07 -18.28
C LEU A 63 -5.23 15.71 -18.10
N PRO A 64 -5.92 16.11 -19.20
CA PRO A 64 -7.20 16.83 -19.13
C PRO A 64 -8.30 16.06 -18.42
N GLY A 65 -8.29 14.72 -18.51
CA GLY A 65 -9.27 13.85 -17.83
C GLY A 65 -8.98 13.60 -16.34
N ARG A 66 -7.98 14.26 -15.74
CA ARG A 66 -7.55 14.02 -14.35
C ARG A 66 -7.95 15.19 -13.46
N ASP A 67 -8.55 14.89 -12.31
CA ASP A 67 -8.93 15.90 -11.32
C ASP A 67 -7.69 16.74 -10.89
N PRO A 68 -7.72 18.08 -11.04
CA PRO A 68 -6.66 18.99 -10.61
C PRO A 68 -6.21 18.77 -9.16
N LYS A 69 -7.13 18.40 -8.26
CA LYS A 69 -6.80 18.11 -6.85
C LYS A 69 -5.96 16.83 -6.72
N SER A 70 -6.19 15.83 -7.56
CA SER A 70 -5.38 14.61 -7.64
C SER A 70 -3.95 14.93 -8.04
N ILE A 71 -3.79 15.81 -9.03
CA ILE A 71 -2.49 16.23 -9.56
C ILE A 71 -1.73 17.09 -8.57
N TYR A 72 -2.40 18.07 -7.96
CA TYR A 72 -1.83 18.87 -6.87
C TYR A 72 -1.27 17.96 -5.76
N ASN A 73 -2.06 16.98 -5.31
CA ASN A 73 -1.63 16.04 -4.28
C ASN A 73 -0.47 15.15 -4.74
N PHE A 74 -0.45 14.71 -5.99
CA PHE A 74 0.67 13.94 -6.54
C PHE A 74 1.97 14.74 -6.50
N VAL A 75 1.96 15.95 -7.05
CA VAL A 75 3.17 16.81 -7.13
C VAL A 75 3.66 17.18 -5.73
N ARG A 76 2.75 17.61 -4.85
CA ARG A 76 3.09 17.94 -3.46
C ARG A 76 3.71 16.75 -2.72
N ARG A 77 3.20 15.53 -2.91
CA ARG A 77 3.64 14.33 -2.16
C ARG A 77 4.86 13.64 -2.76
N ARG A 78 5.02 13.63 -4.08
CA ARG A 78 6.06 12.86 -4.77
C ARG A 78 7.22 13.69 -5.27
N LEU A 79 6.96 14.94 -5.65
CA LEU A 79 7.95 15.82 -6.24
C LEU A 79 8.44 16.88 -5.24
N GLY A 80 7.56 17.38 -4.36
CA GLY A 80 7.84 18.50 -3.45
C GLY A 80 8.53 18.17 -2.12
N THR A 81 8.65 16.89 -1.74
CA THR A 81 9.24 16.48 -0.45
C THR A 81 10.28 15.38 -0.62
N CYS A 82 11.31 15.37 0.23
CA CYS A 82 12.33 14.32 0.24
C CYS A 82 11.67 12.94 0.39
N ASN A 83 11.95 12.06 -0.57
CA ASN A 83 11.35 10.73 -0.73
C ASN A 83 11.84 9.70 0.29
N ASP A 84 12.41 10.13 1.42
CA ASP A 84 12.82 9.17 2.43
C ASP A 84 11.57 8.59 3.10
N ARG A 85 11.20 7.38 2.66
CA ARG A 85 10.07 6.61 3.20
C ARG A 85 10.42 5.96 4.53
N SER A 86 11.69 5.85 4.86
CA SER A 86 12.13 5.24 6.11
C SER A 86 11.92 6.23 7.26
N TRP A 87 11.59 5.73 8.44
CA TRP A 87 11.49 6.53 9.66
C TRP A 87 12.59 6.06 10.58
N SER A 88 13.52 6.93 10.93
CA SER A 88 14.51 6.62 11.96
C SER A 88 13.87 6.69 13.35
N SER A 89 14.46 5.97 14.30
CA SER A 89 14.06 6.05 15.72
C SER A 89 14.22 7.47 16.26
N LYS A 90 15.22 8.22 15.79
CA LYS A 90 15.40 9.65 16.10
C LYS A 90 14.23 10.51 15.61
N GLN A 91 13.75 10.29 14.38
CA GLN A 91 12.56 11.01 13.87
C GLN A 91 11.30 10.65 14.65
N LEU A 92 11.15 9.38 15.07
CA LEU A 92 10.05 8.95 15.92
C LEU A 92 10.13 9.58 17.32
N PHE A 93 11.33 9.64 17.90
CA PHE A 93 11.60 10.29 19.17
C PHE A 93 11.19 11.77 19.14
N GLU A 94 11.65 12.53 18.15
CA GLU A 94 11.29 13.96 18.02
C GLU A 94 9.78 14.17 17.80
N LEU A 95 9.12 13.29 17.04
CA LEU A 95 7.66 13.33 16.87
C LEU A 95 6.92 13.15 18.20
N LEU A 96 7.30 12.13 18.97
CA LEU A 96 6.68 11.81 20.27
C LEU A 96 6.97 12.90 21.31
N ARG A 97 8.22 13.37 21.38
CA ARG A 97 8.64 14.44 22.28
C ARG A 97 7.86 15.73 22.02
N ALA A 98 7.72 16.13 20.76
CA ALA A 98 6.96 17.32 20.40
C ALA A 98 5.47 17.18 20.74
N TYR A 99 4.90 15.98 20.56
CA TYR A 99 3.52 15.71 20.94
C TYR A 99 3.31 15.80 22.46
N PHE A 100 4.10 15.09 23.27
CA PHE A 100 3.93 15.08 24.72
C PHE A 100 4.24 16.44 25.35
N LYS A 101 5.18 17.20 24.79
CA LYS A 101 5.40 18.59 25.20
C LYS A 101 4.13 19.43 24.97
N ALA A 102 3.58 19.38 23.75
CA ALA A 102 2.38 20.14 23.42
C ALA A 102 1.17 19.72 24.28
N GLU A 103 1.03 18.41 24.57
CA GLU A 103 0.01 17.86 25.46
C GLU A 103 0.08 18.44 26.88
N LYS A 104 1.29 18.55 27.45
CA LYS A 104 1.53 19.19 28.75
C LYS A 104 1.22 20.69 28.73
N ASP A 105 1.63 21.38 27.68
CA ASP A 105 1.40 22.82 27.51
C ASP A 105 -0.11 23.15 27.48
N VAL A 106 -0.96 22.26 26.94
CA VAL A 106 -2.43 22.43 26.93
C VAL A 106 -3.11 22.00 28.22
N ALA A 107 -2.57 21.00 28.92
CA ALA A 107 -3.08 20.68 30.26
C ALA A 107 -2.91 21.88 31.22
N ALA A 108 -1.90 22.73 30.98
CA ALA A 108 -1.65 23.96 31.71
C ALA A 108 -2.49 25.16 31.24
N ASP A 109 -2.91 25.19 29.97
CA ASP A 109 -3.64 26.30 29.35
C ASP A 109 -4.92 25.78 28.69
N GLN A 110 -6.06 25.87 29.41
CA GLN A 110 -7.35 25.24 29.08
C GLN A 110 -8.00 25.68 27.75
N SER A 111 -7.30 26.45 26.91
CA SER A 111 -7.88 27.17 25.77
C SER A 111 -7.42 26.72 24.38
N VAL A 112 -6.47 25.78 24.24
CA VAL A 112 -5.94 25.43 22.90
C VAL A 112 -6.00 23.93 22.63
N ALA A 113 -6.92 23.49 21.77
CA ALA A 113 -6.85 22.14 21.23
C ALA A 113 -5.52 21.94 20.48
N ILE A 114 -4.67 20.99 20.88
CA ILE A 114 -3.54 20.50 20.04
C ILE A 114 -4.13 19.78 18.83
N HIS A 115 -4.61 20.55 17.87
CA HIS A 115 -4.87 20.02 16.55
C HIS A 115 -3.55 19.99 15.79
N ASN A 116 -2.80 18.89 15.97
CA ASN A 116 -2.04 18.22 14.90
C ASN A 116 -1.44 19.16 13.83
N ARG A 117 -0.65 20.17 14.24
CA ARG A 117 0.01 21.11 13.32
C ARG A 117 1.24 20.45 12.69
N TRP A 118 1.01 19.41 11.90
CA TRP A 118 2.05 18.61 11.23
C TRP A 118 2.96 19.45 10.32
N SER A 119 2.48 20.62 9.87
CA SER A 119 3.28 21.61 9.14
C SER A 119 4.50 22.07 9.92
N ASN A 120 4.39 22.22 11.24
CA ASN A 120 5.47 22.75 12.07
C ASN A 120 6.57 21.70 12.27
N LEU A 121 6.17 20.42 12.37
CA LEU A 121 7.10 19.30 12.49
C LEU A 121 7.72 18.89 11.16
N ALA A 122 7.15 19.30 10.03
CA ALA A 122 7.61 18.90 8.70
C ALA A 122 9.06 19.32 8.41
N GLY A 123 9.46 20.52 8.87
CA GLY A 123 10.83 21.01 8.76
C GLY A 123 11.79 20.20 9.62
N VAL A 124 11.45 20.03 10.90
CA VAL A 124 12.29 19.35 11.91
C VAL A 124 12.53 17.88 11.56
N LEU A 125 11.47 17.17 11.15
CA LEU A 125 11.54 15.74 10.84
C LEU A 125 12.06 15.46 9.44
N ASN A 126 12.19 16.49 8.59
CA ASN A 126 12.42 16.36 7.15
C ASN A 126 11.41 15.38 6.50
N LYS A 127 10.14 15.47 6.91
CA LYS A 127 9.02 14.66 6.41
C LYS A 127 7.88 15.58 5.99
N SER A 128 7.04 15.14 5.05
CA SER A 128 5.83 15.89 4.71
C SER A 128 4.80 15.84 5.85
N PRO A 129 3.93 16.85 5.98
CA PRO A 129 2.83 16.82 6.95
C PRO A 129 1.97 15.54 6.84
N GLU A 130 1.76 15.04 5.62
CA GLU A 130 1.03 13.80 5.37
C GLU A 130 1.79 12.57 5.84
N GLN A 131 3.11 12.50 5.61
CA GLN A 131 3.95 11.41 6.12
C GLN A 131 3.92 11.36 7.65
N ILE A 132 3.96 12.54 8.30
CA ILE A 132 3.87 12.66 9.75
C ILE A 132 2.51 12.19 10.23
N HIS A 133 1.42 12.66 9.62
CA HIS A 133 0.07 12.21 9.95
C HIS A 133 -0.12 10.69 9.75
N ASP A 134 0.39 10.13 8.66
CA ASP A 134 0.32 8.69 8.38
C ASP A 134 1.15 7.87 9.37
N LYS A 135 2.30 8.39 9.83
CA LYS A 135 3.08 7.78 10.90
C LYS A 135 2.36 7.90 12.23
N TRP A 136 1.78 9.07 12.54
CA TRP A 136 1.03 9.32 13.76
C TRP A 136 -0.14 8.34 13.92
N LYS A 137 -0.92 8.09 12.85
CA LYS A 137 -1.98 7.07 12.86
C LYS A 137 -1.51 5.67 13.26
N ARG A 138 -0.23 5.34 13.03
CA ARG A 138 0.36 4.05 13.42
C ARG A 138 0.89 4.05 14.85
N VAL A 139 1.34 5.21 15.32
CA VAL A 139 1.97 5.40 16.63
C VAL A 139 0.92 5.66 17.72
N LYS A 140 -0.13 6.42 17.41
CA LYS A 140 -1.20 6.84 18.32
C LYS A 140 -1.79 5.71 19.20
N PRO A 141 -2.04 4.49 18.69
CA PRO A 141 -2.57 3.42 19.54
C PRO A 141 -1.65 3.00 20.69
N PHE A 142 -0.36 3.33 20.60
CA PHE A 142 0.69 2.86 21.52
C PHE A 142 1.28 4.01 22.36
N LEU A 143 0.53 5.11 22.53
CA LEU A 143 1.08 6.29 23.18
C LEU A 143 1.52 6.04 24.61
N GLU A 144 0.76 5.26 25.38
CA GLU A 144 1.14 4.94 26.76
C GLU A 144 2.44 4.13 26.83
N ASP A 145 2.62 3.17 25.93
CA ASP A 145 3.88 2.41 25.83
C ASP A 145 5.05 3.36 25.53
N TYR A 146 4.85 4.33 24.64
CA TYR A 146 5.88 5.31 24.31
C TYR A 146 6.09 6.36 25.40
N ARG A 147 5.05 6.72 26.16
CA ARG A 147 5.12 7.71 27.24
C ARG A 147 6.13 7.27 28.30
N THR A 148 6.06 5.99 28.71
CA THR A 148 6.99 5.40 29.68
C THR A 148 8.46 5.48 29.27
N ILE A 149 8.75 5.61 27.96
CA ILE A 149 10.11 5.76 27.44
C ILE A 149 10.48 7.24 27.36
N ILE A 150 9.60 8.06 26.79
CA ILE A 150 9.92 9.46 26.46
C ILE A 150 10.00 10.33 27.71
N GLU A 151 9.09 10.12 28.67
CA GLU A 151 8.99 10.92 29.89
C GLU A 151 9.84 10.38 31.05
N ASN A 152 10.61 9.31 30.82
CA ASN A 152 11.50 8.79 31.84
C ASN A 152 12.76 9.66 31.96
N ASP A 153 12.91 10.37 33.06
CA ASP A 153 14.02 11.28 33.31
C ASP A 153 15.35 10.57 33.64
N SER A 154 15.31 9.28 33.99
CA SER A 154 16.55 8.49 34.23
C SER A 154 17.25 8.06 32.95
N LEU A 155 16.61 8.23 31.79
CA LEU A 155 17.15 7.85 30.50
C LEU A 155 17.66 9.06 29.72
N THR A 156 18.84 8.94 29.15
CA THR A 156 19.37 9.88 28.17
C THR A 156 18.57 9.82 26.86
N ASN A 157 18.64 10.88 26.05
CA ASN A 157 17.97 10.90 24.74
C ASN A 157 18.42 9.76 23.82
N ASN A 158 19.69 9.34 23.91
CA ASN A 158 20.20 8.23 23.10
C ASN A 158 19.60 6.89 23.53
N GLU A 159 19.53 6.63 24.83
CA GLU A 159 18.90 5.41 25.37
C GLU A 159 17.41 5.35 25.01
N LYS A 160 16.71 6.48 25.06
CA LYS A 160 15.30 6.58 24.60
C LYS A 160 15.18 6.19 23.13
N ILE A 161 16.08 6.66 22.27
CA ILE A 161 16.11 6.34 20.84
C ILE A 161 16.36 4.84 20.61
N GLU A 162 17.29 4.23 21.34
CA GLU A 162 17.58 2.80 21.25
C GLU A 162 16.39 1.93 21.72
N LEU A 163 15.74 2.30 22.81
CA LEU A 163 14.54 1.61 23.31
C LEU A 163 13.38 1.70 22.32
N LEU A 164 13.19 2.85 21.67
CA LEU A 164 12.22 3.00 20.59
C LEU A 164 12.53 2.09 19.41
N GLU A 165 13.81 1.93 19.06
CA GLU A 165 14.22 1.02 18.00
C GLU A 165 13.85 -0.43 18.34
N ARG A 166 14.16 -0.88 19.55
CA ARG A 166 13.81 -2.21 20.05
C ARG A 166 12.30 -2.43 20.02
N ASN A 167 11.51 -1.50 20.56
CA ASN A 167 10.05 -1.58 20.60
C ASN A 167 9.41 -1.55 19.21
N SER A 168 10.00 -0.82 18.25
CA SER A 168 9.48 -0.77 16.87
C SER A 168 9.63 -2.10 16.11
N LYS A 169 10.59 -2.95 16.53
CA LYS A 169 10.86 -4.27 15.92
C LYS A 169 10.00 -5.39 16.50
N VAL A 170 9.38 -5.19 17.66
CA VAL A 170 8.49 -6.19 18.27
C VAL A 170 7.19 -6.27 17.46
N GLN A 171 7.13 -7.23 16.54
CA GLN A 171 5.85 -7.64 15.96
C GLN A 171 5.02 -8.28 17.07
N ARG A 172 4.03 -7.56 17.60
CA ARG A 172 3.05 -8.12 18.51
C ARG A 172 2.34 -9.27 17.81
N HIS A 173 2.58 -10.48 18.30
CA HIS A 173 1.91 -11.68 17.82
C HIS A 173 0.41 -11.57 18.13
N ILE A 174 -0.42 -11.93 17.16
CA ILE A 174 -1.87 -11.99 17.35
C ILE A 174 -2.22 -13.42 17.73
N SER A 175 -2.70 -13.61 18.97
CA SER A 175 -3.15 -14.91 19.47
C SER A 175 -4.37 -15.44 18.71
N LYS A 176 -4.66 -16.74 18.88
CA LYS A 176 -5.90 -17.34 18.34
C LYS A 176 -7.14 -16.75 19.00
N ASP A 177 -7.09 -16.39 20.27
CA ASP A 177 -8.24 -15.83 21.01
C ASP A 177 -8.67 -14.48 20.42
N LEU A 178 -7.69 -13.63 20.07
CA LEU A 178 -7.95 -12.35 19.41
C LEU A 178 -8.64 -12.52 18.05
N GLN A 179 -8.48 -13.67 17.40
CA GLN A 179 -9.17 -13.93 16.13
C GLN A 179 -10.68 -14.02 16.33
N GLY A 180 -11.13 -14.72 17.38
CA GLY A 180 -12.54 -14.83 17.73
C GLY A 180 -13.11 -13.47 18.10
N GLU A 181 -12.36 -12.68 18.86
CA GLU A 181 -12.77 -11.33 19.24
C GLU A 181 -12.90 -10.40 18.02
N ILE A 182 -11.93 -10.38 17.10
CA ILE A 182 -12.01 -9.56 15.88
C ILE A 182 -13.22 -9.99 15.03
N TYR A 183 -13.48 -11.29 14.94
CA TYR A 183 -14.65 -11.81 14.24
C TYR A 183 -15.94 -11.28 14.86
N ASN A 184 -16.10 -11.45 16.18
CA ASN A 184 -17.30 -11.04 16.90
C ASN A 184 -17.57 -9.52 16.76
N VAL A 185 -16.54 -8.68 16.82
CA VAL A 185 -16.69 -7.23 16.61
C VAL A 185 -17.15 -6.91 15.18
N VAL A 186 -16.60 -7.59 14.17
CA VAL A 186 -17.02 -7.37 12.78
C VAL A 186 -18.45 -7.87 12.57
N THR A 187 -18.82 -9.01 13.14
CA THR A 187 -20.16 -9.58 13.07
C THR A 187 -21.20 -8.68 13.74
N SER A 188 -20.93 -8.18 14.95
CA SER A 188 -21.85 -7.27 15.64
C SER A 188 -22.07 -5.97 14.84
N MET A 189 -21.03 -5.48 14.15
CA MET A 189 -21.12 -4.32 13.26
C MET A 189 -21.88 -4.58 11.95
N ILE A 190 -22.07 -5.85 11.57
CA ILE A 190 -22.91 -6.23 10.44
C ILE A 190 -24.37 -6.31 10.93
N GLU A 191 -24.58 -6.96 12.07
CA GLU A 191 -25.90 -7.09 12.71
C GLU A 191 -26.53 -5.74 13.06
N ASP A 192 -25.74 -4.77 13.53
CA ASP A 192 -26.20 -3.41 13.85
C ASP A 192 -26.35 -2.50 12.61
N GLY A 193 -26.04 -2.99 11.41
CA GLY A 193 -26.15 -2.26 10.15
C GLY A 193 -25.05 -1.23 9.88
N THR A 194 -24.01 -1.15 10.72
CA THR A 194 -22.85 -0.29 10.49
C THR A 194 -22.09 -0.67 9.22
N ILE A 195 -21.95 -1.97 8.96
CA ILE A 195 -21.31 -2.52 7.75
C ILE A 195 -22.38 -2.93 6.75
N LYS A 196 -22.52 -2.15 5.68
CA LYS A 196 -23.40 -2.48 4.56
C LYS A 196 -22.67 -3.28 3.48
N GLU A 197 -23.43 -4.00 2.67
CA GLU A 197 -22.86 -4.68 1.50
C GLU A 197 -22.17 -3.68 0.53
N PRO A 198 -21.05 -4.06 -0.10
CA PRO A 198 -20.29 -5.30 0.09
C PRO A 198 -19.42 -5.29 1.37
N ILE A 199 -19.67 -6.25 2.27
CA ILE A 199 -19.16 -6.28 3.66
C ILE A 199 -17.64 -6.07 3.74
N LEU A 200 -16.85 -6.89 3.03
CA LEU A 200 -15.38 -6.89 3.13
C LEU A 200 -14.74 -5.54 2.76
N GLN A 201 -15.39 -4.77 1.89
CA GLN A 201 -14.89 -3.48 1.40
C GLN A 201 -15.28 -2.35 2.35
N ASN A 202 -16.40 -2.51 3.06
CA ASN A 202 -17.02 -1.50 3.89
C ASN A 202 -16.69 -1.63 5.38
N ILE A 203 -15.88 -2.61 5.80
CA ILE A 203 -15.44 -2.75 7.20
C ILE A 203 -14.74 -1.45 7.66
N PRO A 204 -15.28 -0.74 8.66
CA PRO A 204 -14.70 0.49 9.18
C PRO A 204 -13.53 0.16 10.13
N TRP A 205 -12.39 -0.24 9.55
CA TRP A 205 -11.18 -0.62 10.30
C TRP A 205 -10.75 0.33 11.42
N PRO A 206 -10.93 1.67 11.33
CA PRO A 206 -10.67 2.56 12.45
C PRO A 206 -11.54 2.24 13.67
N LYS A 207 -12.84 2.02 13.50
CA LYS A 207 -13.76 1.67 14.58
C LYS A 207 -13.42 0.30 15.15
N VAL A 208 -13.16 -0.70 14.29
CA VAL A 208 -12.72 -2.03 14.74
C VAL A 208 -11.46 -1.93 15.62
N GLN A 209 -10.50 -1.08 15.24
CA GLN A 209 -9.26 -0.92 16.00
C GLN A 209 -9.46 -0.32 17.40
N GLU A 210 -10.53 0.45 17.64
CA GLU A 210 -10.82 1.03 18.97
C GLU A 210 -11.04 -0.04 20.04
N HIS A 211 -11.54 -1.23 19.65
CA HIS A 211 -11.67 -2.40 20.52
C HIS A 211 -10.33 -3.09 20.83
N PHE A 212 -9.31 -2.84 20.00
CA PHE A 212 -8.02 -3.54 20.03
C PHE A 212 -6.85 -2.55 20.15
N LYS A 213 -6.86 -1.73 21.21
CA LYS A 213 -5.87 -0.64 21.42
C LYS A 213 -4.41 -1.12 21.39
N LYS A 214 -4.15 -2.37 21.78
CA LYS A 214 -2.82 -3.00 21.74
C LYS A 214 -2.31 -3.32 20.33
N TYR A 215 -3.09 -3.08 19.27
CA TYR A 215 -2.73 -3.39 17.90
C TYR A 215 -3.02 -2.22 16.96
N SER A 216 -2.17 -2.05 15.95
CA SER A 216 -2.42 -1.04 14.91
C SER A 216 -3.51 -1.51 13.96
N LEU A 217 -4.21 -0.55 13.35
CA LEU A 217 -5.21 -0.80 12.30
C LEU A 217 -4.67 -1.72 11.21
N ARG A 218 -3.42 -1.49 10.79
CA ARG A 218 -2.76 -2.29 9.76
C ARG A 218 -2.54 -3.73 10.22
N GLN A 219 -2.17 -3.97 11.47
CA GLN A 219 -1.98 -5.32 12.00
C GLN A 219 -3.31 -6.08 12.01
N ILE A 220 -4.36 -5.48 12.58
CA ILE A 220 -5.70 -6.09 12.66
C ILE A 220 -6.23 -6.40 11.25
N ARG A 221 -6.22 -5.39 10.36
CA ARG A 221 -6.68 -5.56 8.98
C ARG A 221 -5.86 -6.60 8.23
N ASN A 222 -4.54 -6.58 8.33
CA ASN A 222 -3.71 -7.56 7.65
C ASN A 222 -3.97 -8.97 8.18
N TYR A 223 -4.09 -9.12 9.50
CA TYR A 223 -4.35 -10.39 10.13
C TYR A 223 -5.69 -10.95 9.65
N PHE A 224 -6.79 -10.20 9.82
CA PHE A 224 -8.12 -10.58 9.34
C PHE A 224 -8.10 -11.04 7.87
N ASN A 225 -7.45 -10.27 7.01
CA ASN A 225 -7.35 -10.57 5.58
C ASN A 225 -6.47 -11.80 5.25
N GLN A 226 -5.48 -12.11 6.07
CA GLN A 226 -4.52 -13.19 5.81
C GLN A 226 -4.83 -14.49 6.52
N THR A 227 -5.64 -14.45 7.58
CA THR A 227 -5.95 -15.62 8.42
C THR A 227 -7.43 -15.94 8.41
N LEU A 228 -8.29 -14.97 8.73
CA LEU A 228 -9.71 -15.22 8.95
C LEU A 228 -10.46 -15.43 7.64
N ILE A 229 -10.33 -14.51 6.67
CA ILE A 229 -11.00 -14.65 5.36
C ILE A 229 -10.64 -15.98 4.69
N PRO A 230 -9.35 -16.37 4.58
CA PRO A 230 -9.01 -17.66 3.98
C PRO A 230 -9.60 -18.88 4.70
N ARG A 231 -9.76 -18.81 6.02
CA ARG A 231 -10.36 -19.90 6.81
C ARG A 231 -11.86 -20.02 6.58
N LEU A 232 -12.57 -18.89 6.55
CA LEU A 232 -13.99 -18.86 6.23
C LEU A 232 -14.24 -19.41 4.82
N LEU A 233 -13.43 -18.97 3.85
CA LEU A 233 -13.50 -19.49 2.48
C LEU A 233 -13.15 -20.97 2.38
N LYS A 234 -12.16 -21.46 3.14
CA LYS A 234 -11.84 -22.89 3.21
C LYS A 234 -12.97 -23.72 3.81
N HIS A 235 -13.68 -23.19 4.81
CA HIS A 235 -14.82 -23.88 5.41
C HIS A 235 -15.98 -23.98 4.42
N ALA A 236 -16.29 -22.88 3.73
CA ALA A 236 -17.31 -22.83 2.69
C ALA A 236 -16.96 -23.70 1.47
N PHE A 237 -15.68 -23.75 1.12
CA PHE A 237 -15.17 -24.41 -0.06
C PHE A 237 -13.95 -25.26 0.32
N PRO A 238 -14.13 -26.56 0.60
CA PRO A 238 -13.05 -27.44 1.07
C PRO A 238 -11.80 -27.48 0.16
N GLY A 239 -11.96 -27.17 -1.13
CA GLY A 239 -10.86 -27.02 -2.11
C GLY A 239 -10.10 -25.67 -2.05
N PHE A 240 -10.61 -24.68 -1.31
CA PHE A 240 -9.99 -23.38 -1.19
C PHE A 240 -8.76 -23.44 -0.27
N GLY A 241 -7.65 -22.89 -0.77
CA GLY A 241 -6.40 -22.83 -0.02
C GLY A 241 -5.31 -22.00 -0.72
N PRO A 242 -4.10 -21.98 -0.15
CA PRO A 242 -2.99 -21.22 -0.71
C PRO A 242 -2.62 -21.64 -2.13
N ASP A 243 -2.61 -22.95 -2.41
CA ASP A 243 -2.24 -23.46 -3.73
C ASP A 243 -3.33 -23.15 -4.77
N PHE A 244 -4.61 -23.31 -4.43
CA PHE A 244 -5.74 -22.85 -5.27
C PHE A 244 -5.62 -21.35 -5.59
N THR A 245 -5.43 -20.53 -4.56
CA THR A 245 -5.30 -19.07 -4.73
C THR A 245 -4.12 -18.71 -5.62
N ALA A 246 -2.98 -19.40 -5.46
CA ALA A 246 -1.80 -19.18 -6.28
C ALA A 246 -2.04 -19.59 -7.73
N ARG A 247 -2.71 -20.72 -7.98
CA ARG A 247 -3.06 -21.20 -9.32
C ARG A 247 -3.93 -20.21 -10.06
N VAL A 248 -5.02 -19.78 -9.44
CA VAL A 248 -5.92 -18.77 -10.01
C VAL A 248 -5.15 -17.48 -10.31
N ALA A 249 -4.35 -17.01 -9.37
CA ALA A 249 -3.56 -15.80 -9.55
C ALA A 249 -2.58 -15.92 -10.71
N ILE A 250 -1.85 -17.03 -10.81
CA ILE A 250 -0.87 -17.29 -11.87
C ILE A 250 -1.56 -17.43 -13.22
N ALA A 251 -2.66 -18.19 -13.31
CA ALA A 251 -3.44 -18.33 -14.54
C ALA A 251 -3.97 -16.97 -15.03
N THR A 252 -4.46 -16.13 -14.11
CA THR A 252 -4.94 -14.79 -14.48
C THR A 252 -3.79 -13.89 -14.95
N LEU A 253 -2.62 -13.96 -14.31
CA LEU A 253 -1.44 -13.21 -14.74
C LEU A 253 -0.96 -13.65 -16.13
N ASP A 254 -0.97 -14.95 -16.37
CA ASP A 254 -0.59 -15.54 -17.65
C ASP A 254 -1.49 -15.04 -18.78
N GLN A 255 -2.82 -15.07 -18.59
CA GLN A 255 -3.79 -14.51 -19.53
C GLN A 255 -3.54 -13.03 -19.82
N ILE A 256 -3.27 -12.22 -18.78
CA ILE A 256 -3.00 -10.79 -18.96
C ILE A 256 -1.75 -10.58 -19.82
N LEU A 257 -0.67 -11.32 -19.54
CA LEU A 257 0.58 -11.21 -20.29
C LEU A 257 0.42 -11.68 -21.73
N HIS A 258 -0.35 -12.73 -21.98
CA HIS A 258 -0.62 -13.24 -23.32
C HIS A 258 -1.56 -12.32 -24.12
N GLN A 259 -2.55 -11.70 -23.47
CA GLN A 259 -3.46 -10.71 -24.10
C GLN A 259 -2.78 -9.36 -24.39
N SER A 260 -1.67 -9.04 -23.73
CA SER A 260 -0.91 -7.81 -23.96
C SER A 260 0.25 -7.97 -24.95
N THR A 261 0.38 -9.14 -25.58
CA THR A 261 1.32 -9.38 -26.68
C THR A 261 0.54 -9.27 -28.00
N PRO A 262 0.75 -8.25 -28.86
CA PRO A 262 0.26 -8.30 -30.23
C PRO A 262 0.91 -9.49 -30.95
N PRO A 263 0.26 -10.10 -31.97
CA PRO A 263 0.89 -11.18 -32.73
C PRO A 263 2.21 -10.67 -33.31
N GLU A 264 3.31 -11.29 -32.89
CA GLU A 264 4.65 -10.97 -33.39
C GLU A 264 4.70 -11.20 -34.90
N GLN A 265 4.83 -10.12 -35.66
CA GLN A 265 5.49 -10.21 -36.96
C GLN A 265 6.96 -10.49 -36.70
N SER A 266 7.35 -11.73 -37.02
CA SER A 266 8.71 -12.22 -37.00
C SER A 266 9.66 -11.28 -37.76
N THR A 267 10.57 -10.63 -37.05
CA THR A 267 11.84 -10.16 -37.61
C THR A 267 12.97 -10.66 -36.72
N PRO A 268 14.06 -11.22 -37.31
CA PRO A 268 15.15 -11.78 -36.53
C PRO A 268 15.98 -10.63 -35.93
N VAL A 269 15.97 -10.52 -34.60
CA VAL A 269 16.85 -9.60 -33.87
C VAL A 269 18.15 -10.35 -33.54
N GLY A 270 19.27 -9.82 -34.03
CA GLY A 270 20.61 -10.33 -33.76
C GLY A 270 21.01 -10.25 -32.27
N PRO A 271 22.18 -10.79 -31.89
CA PRO A 271 22.53 -11.06 -30.50
C PRO A 271 22.68 -9.76 -29.69
N LEU A 272 21.85 -9.65 -28.64
CA LEU A 272 21.96 -8.62 -27.61
C LEU A 272 23.21 -8.88 -26.75
N LYS A 273 24.10 -7.89 -26.69
CA LYS A 273 25.26 -7.88 -25.79
C LYS A 273 24.81 -7.92 -24.33
N GLU A 274 25.46 -8.78 -23.56
CA GLU A 274 25.30 -8.90 -22.11
C GLU A 274 25.69 -7.60 -21.38
N PRO A 275 24.94 -7.18 -20.34
CA PRO A 275 25.40 -6.14 -19.43
C PRO A 275 26.41 -6.70 -18.42
N PRO A 276 27.39 -5.89 -17.99
CA PRO A 276 28.53 -6.36 -17.21
C PRO A 276 28.18 -6.72 -15.77
N ASP A 277 29.05 -7.53 -15.22
CA ASP A 277 28.89 -8.34 -14.02
C ASP A 277 28.47 -7.62 -12.73
N SER A 278 27.65 -8.39 -12.02
CA SER A 278 27.27 -8.37 -10.62
C SER A 278 28.14 -7.62 -9.61
N ILE A 279 27.50 -6.71 -8.87
CA ILE A 279 27.82 -6.47 -7.46
C ILE A 279 27.15 -7.57 -6.63
N GLU A 280 27.97 -8.39 -5.96
CA GLU A 280 27.57 -9.34 -4.93
C GLU A 280 26.80 -8.66 -3.80
N CYS A 281 25.68 -9.26 -3.39
CA CYS A 281 25.07 -9.08 -2.07
C CYS A 281 23.97 -10.13 -1.86
N ASN A 282 24.27 -11.10 -0.99
CA ASN A 282 23.38 -11.81 -0.06
C ASN A 282 21.92 -12.10 -0.50
N HIS A 283 21.64 -13.38 -0.78
CA HIS A 283 20.32 -13.97 -1.00
C HIS A 283 19.33 -13.06 -1.74
N LYS A 284 19.70 -12.65 -2.97
CA LYS A 284 18.87 -11.79 -3.82
C LYS A 284 17.54 -12.47 -4.12
N ARG A 285 16.46 -11.85 -3.64
CA ARG A 285 15.11 -12.15 -4.12
C ARG A 285 15.10 -12.02 -5.65
N PRO A 286 14.50 -12.97 -6.39
CA PRO A 286 14.34 -12.86 -7.83
C PRO A 286 13.76 -11.50 -8.25
N GLY A 287 14.35 -10.88 -9.28
CA GLY A 287 14.01 -9.52 -9.73
C GLY A 287 12.52 -9.34 -10.06
N TYR A 288 11.87 -10.42 -10.52
CA TYR A 288 10.46 -10.45 -10.89
C TYR A 288 9.49 -10.28 -9.70
N PHE A 289 9.93 -10.43 -8.45
CA PHE A 289 9.05 -10.13 -7.29
C PHE A 289 8.67 -8.65 -7.20
N SER A 290 9.48 -7.76 -7.78
CA SER A 290 9.15 -6.35 -7.91
C SER A 290 8.00 -6.10 -8.90
N GLU A 291 7.90 -6.93 -9.94
CA GLU A 291 6.82 -6.88 -10.93
C GLU A 291 5.50 -7.38 -10.33
N LEU A 292 5.51 -8.48 -9.57
CA LEU A 292 4.34 -8.95 -8.81
C LEU A 292 3.77 -7.90 -7.84
N ALA A 293 4.63 -7.05 -7.27
CA ALA A 293 4.20 -5.97 -6.38
C ALA A 293 3.47 -4.85 -7.13
N ARG A 294 3.68 -4.72 -8.44
CA ARG A 294 3.04 -3.72 -9.31
C ARG A 294 1.67 -4.19 -9.82
N LEU A 295 1.43 -5.51 -9.83
CA LEU A 295 0.19 -6.11 -10.32
C LEU A 295 -1.02 -5.83 -9.40
N ARG A 296 -2.16 -5.52 -10.03
CA ARG A 296 -3.42 -5.17 -9.36
C ARG A 296 -4.30 -6.40 -9.19
N PHE A 297 -3.91 -7.34 -8.33
CA PHE A 297 -4.71 -8.54 -8.06
C PHE A 297 -6.16 -8.26 -7.71
N HIS A 298 -6.49 -7.17 -7.02
CA HIS A 298 -7.88 -6.81 -6.72
C HIS A 298 -8.73 -6.53 -7.98
N ALA A 299 -8.13 -6.09 -9.09
CA ALA A 299 -8.87 -5.87 -10.33
C ALA A 299 -9.30 -7.18 -10.99
N HIS A 300 -8.61 -8.28 -10.67
CA HIS A 300 -8.81 -9.59 -11.29
C HIS A 300 -9.40 -10.62 -10.32
N LEU A 301 -9.18 -10.41 -9.02
CA LEU A 301 -9.65 -11.23 -7.91
C LEU A 301 -10.22 -10.30 -6.83
N PRO A 302 -11.33 -9.61 -7.11
CA PRO A 302 -11.89 -8.60 -6.19
C PRO A 302 -12.29 -9.20 -4.85
N GLN A 303 -12.62 -10.49 -4.83
CA GLN A 303 -13.10 -11.23 -3.67
C GLN A 303 -12.00 -11.60 -2.67
N LEU A 304 -10.73 -11.56 -3.10
CA LEU A 304 -9.61 -11.93 -2.25
C LEU A 304 -8.77 -10.70 -1.88
N PRO A 305 -8.31 -10.59 -0.62
CA PRO A 305 -7.39 -9.53 -0.26
C PRO A 305 -6.10 -9.63 -1.07
N SER A 306 -5.72 -8.55 -1.76
CA SER A 306 -4.50 -8.55 -2.58
C SER A 306 -3.24 -8.96 -1.82
N SER A 307 -3.18 -8.70 -0.51
CA SER A 307 -2.06 -9.11 0.34
C SER A 307 -2.00 -10.63 0.55
N TYR A 308 -3.15 -11.31 0.62
CA TYR A 308 -3.24 -12.76 0.72
C TYR A 308 -2.88 -13.39 -0.63
N VAL A 309 -3.49 -12.93 -1.73
CA VAL A 309 -3.18 -13.41 -3.08
C VAL A 309 -1.68 -13.31 -3.38
N ARG A 310 -1.06 -12.14 -3.16
CA ARG A 310 0.38 -11.96 -3.34
C ARG A 310 1.22 -12.91 -2.49
N LYS A 311 0.80 -13.18 -1.24
CA LYS A 311 1.52 -14.09 -0.35
C LYS A 311 1.50 -15.51 -0.93
N CYS A 312 0.34 -15.99 -1.35
CA CYS A 312 0.16 -17.31 -1.97
C CYS A 312 0.94 -17.42 -3.28
N THR A 313 0.78 -16.46 -4.20
CA THR A 313 1.52 -16.43 -5.47
C THR A 313 3.03 -16.44 -5.25
N ARG A 314 3.53 -15.59 -4.33
CA ARG A 314 4.96 -15.55 -4.00
C ARG A 314 5.47 -16.86 -3.42
N GLN A 315 4.70 -17.49 -2.54
CA GLN A 315 5.08 -18.78 -1.96
C GLN A 315 5.18 -19.86 -3.04
N SER A 316 4.23 -19.91 -3.97
CA SER A 316 4.26 -20.88 -5.06
C SER A 316 5.41 -20.63 -6.04
N LEU A 317 5.65 -19.36 -6.43
CA LEU A 317 6.80 -19.04 -7.29
C LEU A 317 8.14 -19.37 -6.60
N TRP A 318 8.24 -19.13 -5.29
CA TRP A 318 9.44 -19.51 -4.55
C TRP A 318 9.62 -21.03 -4.46
N LYS A 319 8.54 -21.82 -4.36
CA LYS A 319 8.60 -23.29 -4.52
C LYS A 319 9.12 -23.66 -5.92
N CYS A 320 8.65 -22.97 -6.97
CA CYS A 320 9.11 -23.20 -8.35
C CYS A 320 10.61 -22.89 -8.52
N ASP A 321 11.09 -21.78 -7.96
CA ASP A 321 12.52 -21.43 -8.01
C ASP A 321 13.39 -22.50 -7.33
N LYS A 322 12.90 -23.08 -6.22
CA LYS A 322 13.61 -24.16 -5.52
C LYS A 322 13.69 -25.44 -6.35
N GLU A 323 12.65 -25.74 -7.11
CA GLU A 323 12.54 -26.99 -7.86
C GLU A 323 13.20 -26.94 -9.23
N TYR A 324 13.07 -25.82 -9.94
CA TYR A 324 13.57 -25.66 -11.31
C TYR A 324 14.78 -24.72 -11.43
N GLY A 325 15.26 -24.18 -10.31
CA GLY A 325 16.27 -23.12 -10.27
C GLY A 325 15.66 -21.72 -10.45
N SER A 326 16.33 -20.72 -9.88
CA SER A 326 15.90 -19.31 -9.95
C SER A 326 15.92 -18.81 -11.39
N VAL A 327 14.91 -18.05 -11.76
CA VAL A 327 14.81 -17.40 -13.08
C VAL A 327 14.83 -15.89 -12.96
N SER A 328 15.30 -15.22 -14.01
CA SER A 328 15.43 -13.76 -14.03
C SER A 328 14.12 -13.04 -14.38
N THR A 329 13.23 -13.69 -15.15
CA THR A 329 12.01 -13.04 -15.68
C THR A 329 10.73 -13.64 -15.09
N LEU A 330 9.69 -12.80 -14.94
CA LEU A 330 8.39 -13.21 -14.45
C LEU A 330 7.73 -14.23 -15.38
N LYS A 331 7.88 -14.06 -16.70
CA LYS A 331 7.30 -14.94 -17.73
C LYS A 331 7.75 -16.39 -17.54
N VAL A 332 9.07 -16.62 -17.46
CA VAL A 332 9.62 -17.98 -17.27
C VAL A 332 9.22 -18.54 -15.89
N ALA A 333 9.13 -17.69 -14.87
CA ALA A 333 8.68 -18.11 -13.53
C ALA A 333 7.21 -18.58 -13.56
N LEU A 334 6.35 -17.86 -14.30
CA LEU A 334 4.94 -18.20 -14.47
C LEU A 334 4.76 -19.48 -15.29
N GLU A 335 5.49 -19.66 -16.39
CA GLU A 335 5.44 -20.90 -17.19
C GLU A 335 5.84 -22.14 -16.37
N ARG A 336 6.89 -22.04 -15.56
CA ARG A 336 7.31 -23.11 -14.64
C ARG A 336 6.26 -23.37 -13.57
N ALA A 337 5.67 -22.31 -13.01
CA ALA A 337 4.61 -22.43 -12.03
C ALA A 337 3.32 -23.01 -12.61
N TYR A 338 3.05 -22.76 -13.90
CA TYR A 338 1.93 -23.32 -14.63
C TYR A 338 2.02 -24.85 -14.68
N LYS A 339 3.22 -25.37 -14.99
CA LYS A 339 3.54 -26.80 -14.97
C LYS A 339 3.51 -27.38 -13.56
N LEU A 340 4.20 -26.75 -12.61
CA LEU A 340 4.30 -27.23 -11.23
C LEU A 340 2.93 -27.35 -10.57
N LEU A 341 2.11 -26.32 -10.73
CA LEU A 341 0.79 -26.28 -10.12
C LEU A 341 -0.26 -27.02 -10.96
N GLN A 342 0.14 -27.73 -12.02
CA GLN A 342 -0.75 -28.48 -12.91
C GLN A 342 -1.97 -27.65 -13.32
N ILE A 343 -1.74 -26.39 -13.70
CA ILE A 343 -2.81 -25.45 -14.04
C ILE A 343 -3.60 -25.97 -15.25
N GLU A 344 -2.97 -26.72 -16.16
CA GLU A 344 -3.66 -27.39 -17.28
C GLU A 344 -4.76 -28.38 -16.84
N LYS A 345 -4.66 -28.92 -15.62
CA LYS A 345 -5.67 -29.82 -15.04
C LYS A 345 -6.75 -29.06 -14.26
N PHE A 346 -6.74 -27.72 -14.26
CA PHE A 346 -7.81 -26.92 -13.66
C PHE A 346 -9.12 -27.16 -14.41
N LYS A 347 -10.17 -27.51 -13.66
CA LYS A 347 -11.49 -27.80 -14.23
C LYS A 347 -12.34 -26.53 -14.22
N ALA A 348 -13.39 -26.51 -15.04
CA ALA A 348 -14.44 -25.48 -15.04
C ALA A 348 -15.01 -25.17 -13.63
N TRP A 349 -15.00 -26.17 -12.74
CA TRP A 349 -15.43 -26.06 -11.34
C TRP A 349 -14.68 -24.99 -10.52
N ASP A 350 -13.40 -24.73 -10.82
CA ASP A 350 -12.59 -23.76 -10.08
C ASP A 350 -12.92 -22.29 -10.47
N LEU A 351 -13.31 -22.07 -11.74
CA LEU A 351 -13.83 -20.78 -12.22
C LEU A 351 -15.25 -20.55 -11.71
N GLU A 352 -16.07 -21.60 -11.67
CA GLU A 352 -17.38 -21.60 -11.04
C GLU A 352 -17.27 -21.33 -9.52
N LEU A 353 -16.24 -21.85 -8.85
CA LEU A 353 -15.93 -21.56 -7.45
C LEU A 353 -15.61 -20.07 -7.24
N LEU A 354 -14.78 -19.47 -8.10
CA LEU A 354 -14.49 -18.03 -8.05
C LEU A 354 -15.74 -17.17 -8.28
N ASN A 355 -16.59 -17.58 -9.22
CA ASN A 355 -17.86 -16.91 -9.49
C ASN A 355 -18.85 -17.11 -8.34
N SER A 356 -18.88 -18.27 -7.69
CA SER A 356 -19.74 -18.53 -6.53
C SER A 356 -19.29 -17.78 -5.27
N ILE A 357 -17.98 -17.61 -5.05
CA ILE A 357 -17.42 -16.70 -4.04
C ILE A 357 -17.87 -15.25 -4.31
N SER A 358 -18.13 -14.90 -5.58
CA SER A 358 -18.58 -13.56 -5.97
C SER A 358 -20.07 -13.31 -5.76
N THR A 359 -20.90 -14.34 -5.87
CA THR A 359 -22.36 -14.26 -5.77
C THR A 359 -22.89 -14.62 -4.39
N ARG A 360 -22.20 -15.51 -3.66
CA ARG A 360 -22.47 -15.84 -2.26
C ARG A 360 -21.48 -15.07 -1.42
N ALA A 361 -21.71 -13.77 -1.28
CA ALA A 361 -20.90 -12.98 -0.38
C ALA A 361 -21.08 -13.50 1.08
N LEU A 362 -20.13 -13.14 1.93
CA LEU A 362 -20.10 -13.34 3.39
C LEU A 362 -21.46 -13.38 4.14
N PRO A 363 -22.54 -12.63 3.80
CA PRO A 363 -23.80 -12.69 4.56
C PRO A 363 -24.40 -14.09 4.75
N GLN A 364 -24.30 -15.00 3.77
CA GLN A 364 -24.77 -16.39 3.95
C GLN A 364 -23.83 -17.27 4.78
N PHE A 365 -22.60 -16.79 5.05
CA PHE A 365 -21.57 -17.49 5.82
C PHE A 365 -21.47 -17.00 7.27
N ILE A 366 -22.23 -15.96 7.61
CA ILE A 366 -22.28 -15.32 8.93
C ILE A 366 -23.53 -15.75 9.72
N ALA A 367 -24.53 -16.36 9.05
CA ALA A 367 -25.76 -16.88 9.66
C ALA A 367 -25.59 -18.32 10.13
#